data_AF-A0A9N8DWF9-F1
#
_entry.id   AF-A0A9N8DWF9-F1
#
_cell.length_a   1.000
_cell.length_b   1.000
_cell.length_c   1.000
_cell.angle_alpha   90.00
_cell.angle_beta   90.00
_cell.angle_gamma   90.00
#
_symmetry.space_group_name_H-M   'P 1'
#
loop_
_entity.id
_entity.type
_entity.pdbx_description
1 polymer ?
#
loop_
_entity_poly.entity_id
_entity_poly.type
_entity_poly.pdbx_seq_one_letter_code
_entity_poly.pdbx_strand_id
1 'polypeptide(L)'
;MNVLLKDTEKGIKAQLRPVAEASKIKFETNELPSDDDVQTRNDQEAKEYFFNGGMDALEECIVRHGLRDSGCFVKLTTRSPKDVVVAKEIAKQAFRARREHGEFGHLAFEDIPDHSSRWAAFGEEMRQALKVRSDNHAGNWKLGLVVRRWDDRCQPHREFRAFAWNGKLTCVGQYFSLLRFESLQGAPCVGESRTRCTSHLSPSQGSRSFARQKMDLVICDKPYLVDINPFDGVGLGTMKASTGLFDWDRDRDIMTGRQPFQIRVQRLYTPYSG
;
A
#
# COMPACT_ATOMS: atom_id res chain seq x y z
N MET A 1 20.23 2.70 -30.01
CA MET A 1 20.34 4.15 -29.72
C MET A 1 19.65 4.38 -28.38
N ASN A 2 20.46 4.48 -27.33
CA ASN A 2 20.04 4.86 -25.98
C ASN A 2 19.64 6.34 -25.95
N VAL A 3 19.00 6.73 -24.84
CA VAL A 3 18.65 8.10 -24.40
C VAL A 3 17.24 8.58 -24.82
N LEU A 4 16.27 8.48 -23.90
CA LEU A 4 15.66 9.63 -23.16
C LEU A 4 14.47 9.14 -22.31
N LEU A 5 14.75 8.66 -21.09
CA LEU A 5 13.77 8.44 -20.01
C LEU A 5 14.12 9.35 -18.82
N LYS A 6 14.24 10.66 -19.05
CA LYS A 6 14.58 11.64 -18.00
C LYS A 6 13.55 12.74 -17.74
N ASP A 7 12.49 12.86 -18.54
CA ASP A 7 11.56 14.00 -18.41
C ASP A 7 10.19 13.69 -17.81
N THR A 8 9.90 12.44 -17.44
CA THR A 8 8.59 12.04 -16.89
C THR A 8 8.46 12.19 -15.37
N GLU A 9 9.57 12.38 -14.61
CA GLU A 9 9.53 12.54 -13.15
C GLU A 9 9.24 13.98 -12.68
N LYS A 10 9.49 15.00 -13.52
CA LYS A 10 9.35 16.42 -13.12
C LYS A 10 7.90 16.88 -12.97
N GLY A 11 6.94 16.26 -13.69
CA GLY A 11 5.54 16.69 -13.68
C GLY A 11 4.78 16.40 -12.39
N ILE A 12 5.08 15.28 -11.71
CA ILE A 12 4.34 14.81 -10.52
C ILE A 12 4.84 15.48 -9.23
N LYS A 13 6.15 15.73 -9.11
CA LYS A 13 6.76 16.41 -7.94
C LYS A 13 6.30 17.87 -7.79
N ALA A 14 5.74 18.48 -8.84
CA ALA A 14 5.34 19.88 -8.83
C ALA A 14 4.01 20.14 -8.11
N GLN A 15 3.11 19.15 -7.99
CA GLN A 15 1.74 19.38 -7.49
C GLN A 15 1.45 18.78 -6.11
N LEU A 16 2.21 17.76 -5.71
CA LEU A 16 2.18 17.21 -4.36
C LEU A 16 3.60 17.21 -3.79
N ARG A 17 3.85 18.01 -2.73
CA ARG A 17 5.07 17.86 -1.95
C ARG A 17 4.89 16.65 -1.03
N PRO A 18 5.74 15.62 -1.09
CA PRO A 18 5.78 14.60 -0.06
C PRO A 18 5.89 15.26 1.34
N VAL A 19 5.20 14.72 2.36
CA VAL A 19 5.37 15.20 3.76
C VAL A 19 6.83 15.13 4.20
N ALA A 20 7.58 14.19 3.61
CA ALA A 20 8.99 13.96 3.83
C ALA A 20 9.66 13.66 2.48
N GLU A 21 10.85 14.20 2.22
CA GLU A 21 11.77 13.58 1.27
C GLU A 21 12.00 12.15 1.74
N ALA A 22 11.30 11.20 1.12
CA ALA A 22 11.42 9.80 1.47
C ALA A 22 12.73 9.30 0.88
N SER A 23 13.72 9.13 1.73
CA SER A 23 14.98 8.51 1.35
C SER A 23 14.76 7.00 1.30
N LYS A 24 14.93 6.44 0.11
CA LYS A 24 14.95 4.98 -0.06
C LYS A 24 16.36 4.51 0.21
N ILE A 25 16.55 3.76 1.30
CA ILE A 25 17.76 2.95 1.46
C ILE A 25 17.63 1.82 0.44
N LYS A 26 18.49 1.82 -0.57
CA LYS A 26 18.71 0.61 -1.36
C LYS A 26 19.74 -0.21 -0.61
N PHE A 27 19.34 -1.37 -0.10
CA PHE A 27 20.29 -2.42 0.19
C PHE A 27 20.75 -2.96 -1.17
N GLU A 28 21.91 -2.50 -1.62
CA GLU A 28 22.70 -3.29 -2.57
C GLU A 28 23.29 -4.41 -1.72
N THR A 29 22.62 -5.55 -1.73
CA THR A 29 23.23 -6.78 -1.25
C THR A 29 24.46 -6.99 -2.12
N ASN A 30 25.64 -6.69 -1.59
CA ASN A 30 26.85 -7.37 -2.04
C ASN A 30 26.49 -8.87 -2.10
N GLU A 31 26.85 -9.53 -3.21
CA GLU A 31 26.45 -10.89 -3.56
C GLU A 31 26.07 -11.71 -2.33
N LEU A 32 24.78 -11.99 -2.18
CA LEU A 32 24.33 -12.85 -1.09
C LEU A 32 25.14 -14.14 -1.21
N PRO A 33 25.77 -14.61 -0.12
CA PRO A 33 26.50 -15.88 -0.14
C PRO A 33 25.60 -16.97 -0.73
N SER A 34 26.20 -17.86 -1.51
CA SER A 34 25.46 -18.95 -2.14
C SER A 34 24.73 -19.78 -1.07
N ASP A 35 23.62 -20.44 -1.41
CA ASP A 35 22.86 -21.25 -0.44
C ASP A 35 23.75 -22.31 0.25
N ASP A 36 24.84 -22.75 -0.42
CA ASP A 36 25.86 -23.67 0.11
C ASP A 36 26.79 -23.01 1.15
N ASP A 37 27.08 -21.71 1.04
CA ASP A 37 27.88 -20.94 2.01
C ASP A 37 27.09 -20.63 3.30
N VAL A 38 25.76 -20.55 3.20
CA VAL A 38 24.88 -20.27 4.35
C VAL A 38 24.74 -21.49 5.26
N GLN A 39 24.88 -22.71 4.74
CA GLN A 39 24.75 -23.93 5.52
C GLN A 39 25.94 -24.25 6.44
N THR A 40 27.06 -23.54 6.31
CA THR A 40 28.26 -23.77 7.14
C THR A 40 28.53 -22.68 8.16
N ARG A 41 27.90 -21.50 8.06
CA ARG A 41 27.98 -20.47 9.09
C ARG A 41 27.04 -20.83 10.24
N ASN A 42 27.57 -20.76 11.46
CA ASN A 42 26.78 -20.77 12.68
C ASN A 42 25.63 -19.76 12.53
N ASP A 43 24.38 -20.17 12.70
CA ASP A 43 23.18 -19.31 12.69
C ASP A 43 23.38 -18.00 13.49
N GLN A 44 24.24 -18.02 14.50
CA GLN A 44 24.63 -16.86 15.29
C GLN A 44 25.43 -15.81 14.50
N GLU A 45 26.40 -16.21 13.67
CA GLU A 45 27.20 -15.29 12.85
C GLU A 45 26.37 -14.66 11.73
N ALA A 46 25.46 -15.45 11.12
CA ALA A 46 24.51 -14.94 10.14
C ALA A 46 23.54 -13.93 10.77
N LYS A 47 23.04 -14.22 11.99
CA LYS A 47 22.24 -13.26 12.77
C LYS A 47 23.05 -12.00 13.07
N GLU A 48 24.25 -12.12 13.62
CA GLU A 48 25.08 -10.96 13.98
C GLU A 48 25.43 -10.11 12.76
N TYR A 49 25.74 -10.71 11.61
CA TYR A 49 26.01 -9.98 10.37
C TYR A 49 24.76 -9.23 9.85
N PHE A 50 23.61 -9.92 9.78
CA PHE A 50 22.38 -9.29 9.31
C PHE A 50 21.86 -8.21 10.26
N PHE A 51 21.92 -8.46 11.57
CA PHE A 51 21.45 -7.51 12.57
C PHE A 51 22.40 -6.32 12.69
N ASN A 52 23.71 -6.53 12.79
CA ASN A 52 24.65 -5.42 12.97
C ASN A 52 24.78 -4.60 11.68
N GLY A 53 25.00 -5.25 10.53
CA GLY A 53 25.10 -4.54 9.25
C GLY A 53 23.80 -3.84 8.82
N GLY A 54 22.65 -4.47 9.10
CA GLY A 54 21.34 -3.88 8.82
C GLY A 54 21.03 -2.66 9.71
N MET A 55 21.37 -2.74 11.00
CA MET A 55 21.18 -1.65 11.95
C MET A 55 22.15 -0.48 11.68
N ASP A 56 23.40 -0.76 11.32
CA ASP A 56 24.38 0.26 10.94
C ASP A 56 23.92 1.02 9.70
N ALA A 57 23.41 0.32 8.67
CA ALA A 57 22.87 0.95 7.47
C ALA A 57 21.61 1.79 7.75
N LEU A 58 20.77 1.35 8.69
CA LEU A 58 19.60 2.11 9.14
C LEU A 58 20.03 3.38 9.89
N GLU A 59 20.96 3.27 10.83
CA GLU A 59 21.50 4.40 11.59
C GLU A 59 22.19 5.41 10.65
N GLU A 60 23.00 4.92 9.70
CA GLU A 60 23.65 5.78 8.70
C GLU A 60 22.60 6.56 7.90
N CYS A 61 21.49 5.93 7.50
CA CYS A 61 20.40 6.62 6.83
C CYS A 61 19.73 7.67 7.73
N ILE A 62 19.48 7.35 9.01
CA ILE A 62 18.88 8.29 9.97
C ILE A 62 19.78 9.52 10.12
N VAL A 63 21.09 9.32 10.30
CA VAL A 63 22.07 10.40 10.43
C VAL A 63 22.19 11.21 9.12
N ARG A 64 22.35 10.55 7.98
CA ARG A 64 22.49 11.19 6.66
C ARG A 64 21.31 12.10 6.33
N HIS A 65 20.11 11.76 6.80
CA HIS A 65 18.89 12.54 6.55
C HIS A 65 18.48 13.45 7.72
N GLY A 66 19.33 13.63 8.73
CA GLY A 66 19.06 14.53 9.86
C GLY A 66 17.82 14.13 10.68
N LEU A 67 17.54 12.83 10.75
CA LEU A 67 16.33 12.29 11.39
C LEU A 67 16.54 11.94 12.86
N ARG A 68 17.77 12.07 13.38
CA ARG A 68 18.12 11.68 14.76
C ARG A 68 17.32 12.48 15.81
N ASP A 69 17.23 13.80 15.61
CA ASP A 69 16.55 14.69 16.57
C ASP A 69 15.05 14.80 16.30
N SER A 70 14.63 14.69 15.04
CA SER A 70 13.22 14.80 14.64
C SER A 70 12.44 13.49 14.76
N GLY A 71 13.13 12.36 14.85
CA GLY A 71 12.55 11.03 14.84
C GLY A 71 12.21 10.55 13.41
N CYS A 72 11.97 9.25 13.29
CA CYS A 72 11.54 8.64 12.04
C CYS A 72 10.52 7.52 12.25
N PHE A 73 9.75 7.25 11.20
CA PHE A 73 8.88 6.09 11.08
C PHE A 73 9.50 5.14 10.06
N VAL A 74 9.75 3.90 10.46
CA VAL A 74 10.31 2.85 9.61
C VAL A 74 9.21 1.85 9.23
N LYS A 75 9.07 1.56 7.94
CA LYS A 75 8.19 0.49 7.43
C LYS A 75 8.89 -0.31 6.35
N LEU A 76 8.36 -1.48 6.01
CA LEU A 76 8.79 -2.21 4.83
C LEU A 76 8.21 -1.57 3.55
N THR A 77 8.87 -1.78 2.40
CA THR A 77 8.42 -1.35 1.07
C THR A 77 7.06 -1.93 0.71
N THR A 78 6.70 -3.06 1.29
CA THR A 78 5.35 -3.63 1.25
C THR A 78 4.65 -3.43 2.58
N ARG A 79 3.34 -3.15 2.54
CA ARG A 79 2.51 -3.50 3.69
C ARG A 79 2.27 -5.00 3.63
N SER A 80 1.98 -5.60 4.79
CA SER A 80 1.27 -6.88 5.00
C SER A 80 0.64 -7.44 3.72
N PRO A 81 0.69 -8.77 3.46
CA PRO A 81 0.44 -9.49 2.19
C PRO A 81 -0.65 -9.01 1.20
N LYS A 82 -1.52 -8.10 1.62
CA LYS A 82 -2.51 -7.26 0.91
C LYS A 82 -1.98 -6.51 -0.33
N ASP A 83 -0.66 -6.36 -0.52
CA ASP A 83 -0.05 -5.94 -1.81
C ASP A 83 -0.10 -7.04 -2.89
N VAL A 84 -1.09 -7.93 -2.74
CA VAL A 84 -1.54 -9.09 -3.50
C VAL A 84 -1.59 -8.91 -5.01
N VAL A 85 -1.43 -7.75 -5.65
CA VAL A 85 -1.64 -7.68 -7.12
C VAL A 85 -0.63 -8.55 -7.88
N VAL A 86 0.66 -8.45 -7.55
CA VAL A 86 1.69 -9.30 -8.16
C VAL A 86 1.58 -10.74 -7.65
N ALA A 87 1.45 -10.93 -6.34
CA ALA A 87 1.30 -12.26 -5.75
C ALA A 87 0.03 -12.99 -6.23
N LYS A 88 -1.03 -12.26 -6.58
CA LYS A 88 -2.28 -12.80 -7.13
C LYS A 88 -2.14 -13.22 -8.57
N GLU A 89 -1.45 -12.43 -9.39
CA GLU A 89 -1.20 -12.86 -10.77
C GLU A 89 -0.26 -14.06 -10.79
N ILE A 90 0.76 -14.09 -9.91
CA ILE A 90 1.61 -15.28 -9.71
C ILE A 90 0.77 -16.47 -9.22
N ALA A 91 -0.04 -16.29 -8.17
CA ALA A 91 -0.90 -17.35 -7.64
C ALA A 91 -1.93 -17.83 -8.66
N LYS A 92 -2.52 -16.95 -9.47
CA LYS A 92 -3.43 -17.31 -10.56
C LYS A 92 -2.71 -18.12 -11.64
N GLN A 93 -1.51 -17.70 -12.03
CA GLN A 93 -0.72 -18.42 -13.03
C GLN A 93 -0.30 -19.80 -12.51
N ALA A 94 0.19 -19.88 -11.28
CA ALA A 94 0.55 -21.13 -10.63
C ALA A 94 -0.66 -22.07 -10.48
N PHE A 95 -1.81 -21.53 -10.04
CA PHE A 95 -3.07 -22.27 -9.97
C PHE A 95 -3.50 -22.82 -11.33
N ARG A 96 -3.43 -22.02 -12.41
CA ARG A 96 -3.74 -22.45 -13.78
C ARG A 96 -2.79 -23.54 -14.26
N ALA A 97 -1.49 -23.40 -14.01
CA ALA A 97 -0.49 -24.38 -14.38
C ALA A 97 -0.72 -25.73 -13.68
N ARG A 98 -0.96 -25.74 -12.36
CA ARG A 98 -1.26 -26.97 -11.61
C ARG A 98 -2.55 -27.65 -12.10
N ARG A 99 -3.55 -26.86 -12.49
CA ARG A 99 -4.78 -27.39 -13.14
C ARG A 99 -4.48 -28.06 -14.48
N GLU A 100 -3.67 -27.44 -15.32
CA GLU A 100 -3.28 -28.00 -16.64
C GLU A 100 -2.50 -29.32 -16.50
N HIS A 101 -1.77 -29.51 -15.41
CA HIS A 101 -1.07 -30.77 -15.08
C HIS A 101 -1.97 -31.82 -14.41
N GLY A 102 -3.27 -31.57 -14.26
CA GLY A 102 -4.23 -32.54 -13.72
C GLY A 102 -4.19 -32.72 -12.20
N GLU A 103 -3.47 -31.87 -11.46
CA GLU A 103 -3.33 -31.98 -10.00
C GLU A 103 -4.66 -31.77 -9.24
N PHE A 104 -5.67 -31.21 -9.91
CA PHE A 104 -7.02 -31.01 -9.36
C PHE A 104 -8.11 -31.80 -10.11
N GLY A 105 -7.72 -32.74 -10.98
CA GLY A 105 -8.61 -33.37 -11.96
C GLY A 105 -8.98 -32.41 -13.10
N HIS A 106 -9.53 -32.92 -14.20
CA HIS A 106 -9.89 -32.14 -15.40
C HIS A 106 -11.08 -31.16 -15.20
N LEU A 107 -11.48 -30.88 -13.96
CA LEU A 107 -12.62 -30.03 -13.63
C LEU A 107 -12.27 -28.54 -13.86
N ALA A 108 -13.16 -27.79 -14.48
CA ALA A 108 -13.01 -26.34 -14.57
C ALA A 108 -13.09 -25.70 -13.17
N PHE A 109 -12.59 -24.46 -13.01
CA PHE A 109 -12.68 -23.76 -11.72
C PHE A 109 -14.14 -23.57 -11.29
N GLU A 110 -15.06 -23.47 -12.25
CA GLU A 110 -16.50 -23.45 -12.02
C GLU A 110 -17.06 -24.80 -11.52
N ASP A 111 -16.38 -25.92 -11.82
CA ASP A 111 -16.85 -27.29 -11.59
C ASP A 111 -16.38 -27.91 -10.26
N ILE A 112 -15.54 -27.21 -9.48
CA ILE A 112 -15.21 -27.64 -8.11
C ILE A 112 -16.48 -27.45 -7.26
N PRO A 113 -17.17 -28.51 -6.80
CA PRO A 113 -18.54 -28.39 -6.30
C PRO A 113 -18.67 -27.51 -5.05
N ASP A 114 -17.62 -27.50 -4.22
CA ASP A 114 -17.58 -26.79 -2.97
C ASP A 114 -16.79 -25.47 -3.08
N HIS A 115 -17.47 -24.37 -2.79
CA HIS A 115 -16.90 -23.02 -2.75
C HIS A 115 -15.71 -22.95 -1.78
N SER A 116 -15.75 -23.66 -0.66
CA SER A 116 -14.70 -23.65 0.36
C SER A 116 -13.39 -24.27 -0.16
N SER A 117 -13.49 -25.36 -0.92
CA SER A 117 -12.36 -26.06 -1.54
C SER A 117 -11.66 -25.21 -2.61
N ARG A 118 -12.41 -24.40 -3.38
CA ARG A 118 -11.83 -23.42 -4.34
C ARG A 118 -10.99 -22.36 -3.64
N TRP A 119 -11.54 -21.80 -2.56
CA TRP A 119 -10.85 -20.78 -1.76
C TRP A 119 -9.65 -21.35 -1.02
N ALA A 120 -9.70 -22.60 -0.58
CA ALA A 120 -8.57 -23.29 0.04
C ALA A 120 -7.40 -23.46 -0.95
N ALA A 121 -7.66 -23.97 -2.16
CA ALA A 121 -6.64 -24.17 -3.18
C ALA A 121 -6.03 -22.84 -3.67
N PHE A 122 -6.88 -21.84 -3.94
CA PHE A 122 -6.39 -20.50 -4.29
C PHE A 122 -5.66 -19.83 -3.11
N GLY A 123 -6.12 -20.05 -1.88
CA GLY A 123 -5.49 -19.56 -0.66
C GLY A 123 -4.08 -20.13 -0.47
N GLU A 124 -3.86 -21.40 -0.81
CA GLU A 124 -2.54 -22.03 -0.79
C GLU A 124 -1.61 -21.42 -1.84
N GLU A 125 -2.08 -21.20 -3.08
CA GLU A 125 -1.28 -20.53 -4.12
C GLU A 125 -0.97 -19.08 -3.75
N MET A 126 -1.92 -18.38 -3.14
CA MET A 126 -1.71 -17.05 -2.57
C MET A 126 -0.64 -17.09 -1.47
N ARG A 127 -0.70 -18.07 -0.57
CA ARG A 127 0.30 -18.25 0.49
C ARG A 127 1.69 -18.51 -0.09
N GLN A 128 1.79 -19.32 -1.14
CA GLN A 128 3.04 -19.61 -1.84
C GLN A 128 3.58 -18.39 -2.59
N ALA A 129 2.71 -17.63 -3.26
CA ALA A 129 3.10 -16.41 -3.97
C ALA A 129 3.46 -15.24 -3.03
N LEU A 130 2.97 -15.28 -1.78
CA LEU A 130 3.33 -14.33 -0.72
C LEU A 130 4.55 -14.79 0.08
N LYS A 131 5.03 -16.02 -0.14
CA LYS A 131 6.25 -16.52 0.49
C LYS A 131 7.42 -15.72 -0.08
N VAL A 132 8.05 -14.91 0.76
CA VAL A 132 9.32 -14.26 0.42
C VAL A 132 10.37 -15.38 0.29
N ARG A 133 10.81 -15.60 -0.93
CA ARG A 133 11.83 -16.57 -1.33
C ARG A 133 13.14 -15.81 -1.54
N SER A 134 14.26 -16.35 -1.04
CA SER A 134 15.61 -15.80 -1.30
C SER A 134 16.03 -16.01 -2.75
N ASP A 135 15.39 -16.96 -3.42
CA ASP A 135 15.65 -17.43 -4.77
C ASP A 135 14.98 -16.55 -5.85
N ASN A 136 15.83 -16.13 -6.80
CA ASN A 136 15.72 -15.13 -7.87
C ASN A 136 14.54 -15.21 -8.88
N HIS A 137 13.42 -15.87 -8.56
CA HIS A 137 12.38 -16.18 -9.55
C HIS A 137 11.02 -15.55 -9.24
N ALA A 138 10.92 -14.22 -9.41
CA ALA A 138 9.76 -13.54 -10.00
C ALA A 138 9.96 -12.00 -10.04
N GLY A 139 10.78 -11.52 -10.97
CA GLY A 139 11.04 -10.09 -11.19
C GLY A 139 11.97 -9.49 -10.14
N ASN A 140 12.57 -8.33 -10.45
CA ASN A 140 13.47 -7.59 -9.57
C ASN A 140 12.76 -6.99 -8.34
N TRP A 141 11.88 -7.74 -7.68
CA TRP A 141 11.20 -7.32 -6.48
C TRP A 141 12.19 -7.38 -5.32
N LYS A 142 12.47 -6.21 -4.74
CA LYS A 142 13.36 -6.06 -3.59
C LYS A 142 12.54 -5.64 -2.38
N LEU A 143 12.57 -6.47 -1.33
CA LEU A 143 12.15 -6.02 -0.01
C LEU A 143 13.11 -4.91 0.45
N GLY A 144 12.58 -3.83 0.99
CA GLY A 144 13.39 -2.74 1.50
C GLY A 144 12.77 -2.12 2.73
N LEU A 145 13.59 -1.39 3.48
CA LEU A 145 13.14 -0.51 4.54
C LEU A 145 12.90 0.89 3.95
N VAL A 146 11.77 1.49 4.33
CA VAL A 146 11.41 2.85 4.03
C VAL A 146 11.47 3.62 5.34
N VAL A 147 12.42 4.54 5.42
CA VAL A 147 12.55 5.47 6.54
C VAL A 147 11.88 6.77 6.14
N ARG A 148 10.90 7.20 6.93
CA ARG A 148 10.17 8.46 6.74
C ARG A 148 10.47 9.36 7.91
N ARG A 149 10.73 10.65 7.65
CA ARG A 149 10.79 11.66 8.70
C ARG A 149 9.49 11.64 9.51
N TRP A 150 9.61 11.67 10.83
CA TRP A 150 8.47 11.88 11.70
C TRP A 150 7.92 13.30 11.49
N ASP A 151 6.60 13.44 11.42
CA ASP A 151 5.97 14.74 11.18
C ASP A 151 4.76 14.90 12.09
N ASP A 152 4.86 15.85 13.03
CA ASP A 152 3.82 16.10 14.03
C ASP A 152 2.50 16.58 13.42
N ARG A 153 2.47 16.92 12.13
CA ARG A 153 1.23 17.23 11.41
C ARG A 153 0.41 15.98 11.10
N CYS A 154 1.01 14.79 11.13
CA CYS A 154 0.35 13.49 10.95
C CYS A 154 -0.42 13.06 12.20
N GLN A 155 -1.31 13.94 12.67
CA GLN A 155 -2.18 13.65 13.81
C GLN A 155 -3.37 12.79 13.36
N PRO A 156 -3.87 11.85 14.19
CA PRO A 156 -4.97 10.95 13.82
C PRO A 156 -6.23 11.66 13.30
N HIS A 157 -6.58 12.82 13.86
CA HIS A 157 -7.74 13.61 13.43
C HIS A 157 -7.56 14.30 12.08
N ARG A 158 -6.35 14.30 11.52
CA ARG A 158 -6.03 14.87 10.20
C ARG A 158 -5.81 13.80 9.14
N GLU A 159 -5.89 12.53 9.52
CA GLU A 159 -5.72 11.41 8.60
C GLU A 159 -7.04 11.02 7.93
N PHE A 160 -6.98 10.95 6.61
CA PHE A 160 -8.09 10.59 5.74
C PHE A 160 -7.68 9.48 4.78
N ARG A 161 -8.69 8.73 4.35
CA ARG A 161 -8.60 7.71 3.32
C ARG A 161 -9.39 8.18 2.11
N ALA A 162 -8.68 8.33 1.01
CA ALA A 162 -9.18 8.81 -0.25
C ALA A 162 -9.26 7.68 -1.28
N PHE A 163 -10.24 7.74 -2.16
CA PHE A 163 -10.43 6.78 -3.24
C PHE A 163 -10.30 7.50 -4.58
N ALA A 164 -9.53 6.92 -5.49
CA ALA A 164 -9.46 7.34 -6.87
C ALA A 164 -9.95 6.23 -7.78
N TRP A 165 -10.77 6.58 -8.77
CA TRP A 165 -11.31 5.68 -9.77
C TRP A 165 -11.27 6.31 -11.15
N ASN A 166 -10.78 5.56 -12.14
CA ASN A 166 -10.47 6.04 -13.49
C ASN A 166 -9.68 7.36 -13.50
N GLY A 167 -8.71 7.48 -12.58
CA GLY A 167 -7.92 8.71 -12.45
C GLY A 167 -8.72 9.90 -11.95
N LYS A 168 -9.82 9.71 -11.21
CA LYS A 168 -10.55 10.80 -10.57
C LYS A 168 -10.68 10.52 -9.08
N LEU A 169 -10.42 11.50 -8.24
CA LEU A 169 -10.75 11.40 -6.82
C LEU A 169 -12.27 11.35 -6.63
N THR A 170 -12.77 10.29 -6.01
CA THR A 170 -14.21 10.00 -5.93
C THR A 170 -14.78 10.26 -4.54
N CYS A 171 -14.09 9.86 -3.48
CA CYS A 171 -14.51 10.16 -2.12
C CYS A 171 -13.35 10.16 -1.12
N VAL A 172 -13.59 10.77 0.05
CA VAL A 172 -12.63 10.90 1.15
C VAL A 172 -13.33 10.61 2.48
N GLY A 173 -12.75 9.77 3.33
CA GLY A 173 -13.31 9.43 4.63
C GLY A 173 -12.27 9.59 5.72
N GLN A 174 -12.65 10.00 6.93
CA GLN A 174 -11.76 9.95 8.08
C GLN A 174 -11.15 8.54 8.23
N TYR A 175 -9.84 8.45 8.39
CA TYR A 175 -9.12 7.18 8.45
C TYR A 175 -9.49 6.38 9.71
N PHE A 176 -9.39 7.03 10.87
CA PHE A 176 -9.74 6.46 12.17
C PHE A 176 -11.25 6.45 12.39
N SER A 177 -11.96 5.65 11.61
CA SER A 177 -13.44 5.58 11.58
C SER A 177 -14.13 5.26 12.90
N LEU A 178 -13.42 4.66 13.87
CA LEU A 178 -13.97 4.36 15.21
C LEU A 178 -13.95 5.56 16.16
N LEU A 179 -13.13 6.58 15.87
CA LEU A 179 -12.93 7.72 16.76
C LEU A 179 -13.75 8.92 16.28
N ARG A 180 -14.38 9.64 17.21
CA ARG A 180 -15.02 10.93 16.92
C ARG A 180 -14.05 12.05 17.31
N PHE A 181 -13.70 12.90 16.35
CA PHE A 181 -12.87 14.08 16.61
C PHE A 181 -13.72 15.35 16.51
N GLU A 182 -13.75 16.15 17.59
CA GLU A 182 -14.57 17.38 17.64
C GLU A 182 -14.14 18.41 16.59
N SER A 183 -12.83 18.51 16.33
CA SER A 183 -12.27 19.41 15.30
C SER A 183 -12.79 19.13 13.88
N LEU A 184 -13.31 17.91 13.63
CA LEU A 184 -13.87 17.53 12.33
C LEU A 184 -15.39 17.71 12.25
N GLN A 185 -16.07 18.10 13.33
CA GLN A 185 -17.53 18.14 13.35
C GLN A 185 -18.12 19.39 12.67
N GLY A 186 -17.33 20.44 12.46
CA GLY A 186 -17.78 21.65 11.75
C GLY A 186 -17.90 21.45 10.24
N ALA A 187 -18.97 22.01 9.63
CA ALA A 187 -19.13 22.07 8.17
C ALA A 187 -17.95 22.75 7.42
N PRO A 188 -17.32 23.82 7.96
CA PRO A 188 -16.17 24.45 7.29
C PRO A 188 -14.98 23.51 7.09
N CYS A 189 -14.66 22.68 8.09
CA CYS A 189 -13.55 21.72 8.01
C CYS A 189 -13.74 20.70 6.87
N VAL A 190 -14.99 20.24 6.68
CA VAL A 190 -15.37 19.30 5.63
C VAL A 190 -15.33 19.99 4.25
N GLY A 191 -15.81 21.23 4.15
CA GLY A 191 -15.76 22.03 2.93
C GLY A 191 -14.35 22.39 2.47
N GLU A 192 -13.50 22.83 3.40
CA GLU A 192 -12.09 23.13 3.13
C GLU A 192 -11.31 21.88 2.70
N SER A 193 -11.50 20.78 3.42
CA SER A 193 -10.93 19.47 3.07
C SER A 193 -11.32 19.04 1.66
N ARG A 194 -12.59 19.24 1.27
CA ARG A 194 -13.07 18.95 -0.09
C ARG A 194 -12.34 19.78 -1.13
N THR A 195 -12.34 21.11 -0.98
CA THR A 195 -11.69 22.03 -1.93
C THR A 195 -10.21 21.67 -2.09
N ARG A 196 -9.50 21.49 -0.97
CA ARG A 196 -8.07 21.12 -0.93
C ARG A 196 -7.81 19.77 -1.62
N CYS A 197 -8.63 18.76 -1.37
CA CYS A 197 -8.44 17.45 -2.02
C CYS A 197 -8.66 17.53 -3.54
N THR A 198 -9.72 18.21 -3.98
CA THR A 198 -10.04 18.26 -5.42
C THR A 198 -9.09 19.14 -6.22
N SER A 199 -8.58 20.24 -5.65
CA SER A 199 -7.65 21.13 -6.35
C SER A 199 -6.24 20.55 -6.47
N HIS A 200 -5.77 19.82 -5.47
CA HIS A 200 -4.39 19.32 -5.41
C HIS A 200 -4.20 17.90 -5.94
N LEU A 201 -5.26 17.07 -5.97
CA LEU A 201 -5.19 15.67 -6.41
C LEU A 201 -5.76 15.46 -7.82
N SER A 202 -6.05 16.54 -8.55
CA SER A 202 -6.42 16.43 -9.96
C SER A 202 -5.22 15.89 -10.75
N PRO A 203 -5.33 14.70 -11.36
CA PRO A 203 -4.18 14.10 -12.01
C PRO A 203 -3.82 14.90 -13.25
N SER A 204 -2.62 15.45 -13.22
CA SER A 204 -1.89 15.86 -14.42
C SER A 204 -1.62 14.60 -15.27
N GLN A 205 -2.61 14.23 -16.09
CA GLN A 205 -2.66 13.44 -17.34
C GLN A 205 -1.57 12.40 -17.75
N GLY A 206 -0.58 12.03 -16.95
CA GLY A 206 0.61 11.31 -17.45
C GLY A 206 0.78 9.83 -17.09
N SER A 207 0.22 9.35 -15.99
CA SER A 207 0.51 7.99 -15.48
C SER A 207 -0.72 7.09 -15.50
N ARG A 208 -0.84 6.28 -16.57
CA ARG A 208 -1.93 5.31 -16.79
C ARG A 208 -1.97 4.16 -15.77
N SER A 209 -0.95 3.95 -14.94
CA SER A 209 -0.84 2.69 -14.17
C SER A 209 -1.71 2.61 -12.92
N PHE A 210 -2.43 3.68 -12.58
CA PHE A 210 -3.03 3.83 -11.25
C PHE A 210 -4.47 4.35 -11.30
N ALA A 211 -5.23 3.88 -12.28
CA ALA A 211 -6.64 4.25 -12.46
C ALA A 211 -7.49 4.01 -11.21
N ARG A 212 -7.15 3.02 -10.36
CA ARG A 212 -7.97 2.63 -9.21
C ARG A 212 -7.10 2.42 -7.97
N GLN A 213 -7.24 3.31 -6.99
CA GLN A 213 -6.37 3.35 -5.82
C GLN A 213 -7.08 3.84 -4.57
N LYS A 214 -6.51 3.43 -3.44
CA LYS A 214 -6.84 3.96 -2.13
C LYS A 214 -5.62 4.64 -1.56
N MET A 215 -5.77 5.91 -1.20
CA MET A 215 -4.69 6.75 -0.70
C MET A 215 -4.95 7.06 0.76
N ASP A 216 -3.92 6.95 1.58
CA ASP A 216 -3.94 7.49 2.94
C ASP A 216 -3.33 8.91 2.86
N LEU A 217 -4.05 9.90 3.36
CA LEU A 217 -3.74 11.33 3.26
C LEU A 217 -3.70 11.96 4.64
N VAL A 218 -2.84 12.96 4.82
CA VAL A 218 -2.92 13.93 5.93
C VAL A 218 -3.38 15.26 5.36
N ILE A 219 -4.49 15.80 5.86
CA ILE A 219 -5.04 17.08 5.39
C ILE A 219 -4.73 18.16 6.43
N CYS A 220 -3.85 19.09 6.05
CA CYS A 220 -3.53 20.29 6.81
C CYS A 220 -3.91 21.53 5.98
N ASP A 221 -2.96 22.42 5.72
CA ASP A 221 -3.06 23.53 4.76
C ASP A 221 -3.33 23.04 3.33
N LYS A 222 -2.82 21.86 3.01
CA LYS A 222 -3.03 21.12 1.76
C LYS A 222 -3.02 19.62 2.05
N PRO A 223 -3.47 18.75 1.13
CA PRO A 223 -3.38 17.32 1.33
C PRO A 223 -1.95 16.87 1.09
N TYR A 224 -1.49 15.97 1.94
CA TYR A 224 -0.23 15.28 1.76
C TYR A 224 -0.46 13.78 1.67
N LEU A 225 0.20 13.14 0.73
CA LEU A 225 0.10 11.70 0.52
C LEU A 225 0.98 10.96 1.54
N VAL A 226 0.37 10.10 2.34
CA VAL A 226 1.05 9.21 3.30
C VAL A 226 1.30 7.85 2.66
N ASP A 227 0.30 7.26 2.01
CA ASP A 227 0.46 5.95 1.40
C ASP A 227 -0.49 5.75 0.22
N ILE A 228 -0.11 4.85 -0.69
CA ILE A 228 -0.94 4.41 -1.81
C ILE A 228 -1.10 2.91 -1.70
N ASN A 229 -2.33 2.43 -1.80
CA ASN A 229 -2.67 1.03 -1.84
C ASN A 229 -3.48 0.75 -3.13
N PRO A 230 -3.27 -0.42 -3.76
CA PRO A 230 -4.15 -0.85 -4.84
C PRO A 230 -5.59 -0.96 -4.33
N PHE A 231 -6.54 -0.59 -5.19
CA PHE A 231 -7.96 -0.70 -4.89
C PHE A 231 -8.68 -0.95 -6.19
N ASP A 232 -9.28 -2.12 -6.37
CA ASP A 232 -10.15 -2.35 -7.53
C ASP A 232 -11.58 -2.69 -7.11
N GLY A 233 -11.84 -3.10 -5.85
CA GLY A 233 -13.13 -3.47 -5.26
C GLY A 233 -13.92 -4.57 -5.97
N VAL A 234 -13.58 -4.88 -7.21
CA VAL A 234 -14.22 -5.84 -8.11
C VAL A 234 -13.39 -7.11 -8.16
N GLY A 235 -12.10 -7.00 -8.43
CA GLY A 235 -11.23 -8.16 -8.59
C GLY A 235 -10.67 -8.65 -7.26
N LEU A 236 -10.18 -7.76 -6.40
CA LEU A 236 -9.58 -8.05 -5.10
C LEU A 236 -10.60 -8.11 -3.95
N GLY A 237 -11.84 -7.68 -4.22
CA GLY A 237 -12.82 -7.42 -3.17
C GLY A 237 -12.41 -6.26 -2.27
N THR A 238 -13.18 -6.03 -1.20
CA THR A 238 -12.86 -5.02 -0.18
C THR A 238 -13.04 -5.61 1.21
N MET A 239 -12.05 -5.45 2.07
CA MET A 239 -12.27 -5.66 3.51
C MET A 239 -12.94 -4.42 4.08
N LYS A 240 -14.02 -4.56 4.85
CA LYS A 240 -14.74 -3.43 5.48
C LYS A 240 -13.80 -2.53 6.31
N ALA A 241 -12.89 -3.13 7.07
CA ALA A 241 -11.87 -2.39 7.82
C ALA A 241 -10.91 -1.57 6.92
N SER A 242 -10.78 -1.93 5.65
CA SER A 242 -9.88 -1.28 4.70
C SER A 242 -10.51 -0.08 4.00
N THR A 243 -11.84 0.08 4.02
CA THR A 243 -12.56 1.16 3.34
C THR A 243 -12.96 2.31 4.27
N GLY A 244 -12.76 2.15 5.58
CA GLY A 244 -13.02 3.20 6.57
C GLY A 244 -14.53 3.48 6.69
N LEU A 245 -14.92 4.73 6.48
CA LEU A 245 -16.33 5.18 6.55
C LEU A 245 -17.16 4.89 5.29
N PHE A 246 -16.57 4.23 4.30
CA PHE A 246 -17.28 3.75 3.11
C PHE A 246 -17.43 2.24 3.16
N ASP A 247 -18.57 1.77 2.70
CA ASP A 247 -18.93 0.37 2.59
C ASP A 247 -19.07 0.06 1.10
N TRP A 248 -18.26 -0.85 0.58
CA TRP A 248 -18.20 -1.07 -0.86
C TRP A 248 -19.54 -1.48 -1.47
N ASP A 249 -20.34 -2.25 -0.76
CA ASP A 249 -21.61 -2.75 -1.28
C ASP A 249 -22.66 -1.64 -1.32
N ARG A 250 -22.69 -0.77 -0.30
CA ARG A 250 -23.62 0.38 -0.26
C ARG A 250 -23.14 1.60 -1.04
N ASP A 251 -21.84 1.84 -1.09
CA ASP A 251 -21.24 3.09 -1.56
C ASP A 251 -20.49 2.92 -2.88
N ARG A 252 -20.62 1.78 -3.57
CA ARG A 252 -19.91 1.50 -4.84
C ARG A 252 -20.00 2.65 -5.83
N ASP A 253 -21.19 3.23 -6.01
CA ASP A 253 -21.39 4.29 -6.99
C ASP A 253 -20.68 5.59 -6.62
N ILE A 254 -20.57 5.89 -5.33
CA ILE A 254 -19.78 7.01 -4.82
C ILE A 254 -18.31 6.71 -5.06
N MET A 255 -17.83 5.55 -4.62
CA MET A 255 -16.41 5.15 -4.69
C MET A 255 -15.88 4.99 -6.11
N THR A 256 -16.76 4.67 -7.07
CA THR A 256 -16.43 4.56 -8.51
C THR A 256 -16.73 5.83 -9.31
N GLY A 257 -17.23 6.88 -8.66
CA GLY A 257 -17.48 8.19 -9.29
C GLY A 257 -18.73 8.26 -10.16
N ARG A 258 -19.65 7.30 -10.04
CA ARG A 258 -20.99 7.34 -10.65
C ARG A 258 -21.95 8.27 -9.89
N GLN A 259 -21.65 8.57 -8.63
CA GLN A 259 -22.30 9.62 -7.84
C GLN A 259 -21.35 10.80 -7.59
N PRO A 260 -21.90 11.98 -7.19
CA PRO A 260 -21.09 13.13 -6.82
C PRO A 260 -20.08 12.82 -5.71
N PHE A 261 -18.96 13.55 -5.71
CA PHE A 261 -17.92 13.41 -4.70
C PHE A 261 -18.48 13.57 -3.28
N GLN A 262 -18.08 12.67 -2.37
CA GLN A 262 -18.45 12.73 -0.96
C GLN A 262 -17.24 12.75 -0.04
N ILE A 263 -17.40 13.45 1.07
CA ILE A 263 -16.50 13.42 2.21
C ILE A 263 -17.26 12.98 3.47
N ARG A 264 -16.71 12.04 4.23
CA ARG A 264 -17.32 11.49 5.45
C ARG A 264 -16.37 11.62 6.64
N VAL A 265 -16.96 11.98 7.78
CA VAL A 265 -16.28 12.03 9.09
C VAL A 265 -17.15 11.30 10.11
N GLN A 266 -16.55 10.72 11.14
CA GLN A 266 -17.29 9.98 12.15
C GLN A 266 -18.10 10.96 13.00
N ARG A 267 -19.43 10.89 12.90
CA ARG A 267 -20.36 11.81 13.58
C ARG A 267 -20.82 11.30 14.95
N LEU A 268 -20.99 10.00 15.05
CA LEU A 268 -21.53 9.35 16.25
C LEU A 268 -20.41 8.76 17.08
N TYR A 269 -20.59 8.74 18.39
CA TYR A 269 -19.78 7.87 19.23
C TYR A 269 -20.23 6.45 18.96
N THR A 270 -19.33 5.59 18.51
CA THR A 270 -19.62 4.16 18.40
C THR A 270 -19.16 3.55 19.72
N PRO A 271 -20.07 3.25 20.68
CA PRO A 271 -19.65 2.55 21.88
C PRO A 271 -19.01 1.23 21.45
N TYR A 272 -17.86 0.90 22.03
CA TYR A 272 -17.21 -0.37 21.80
C TYR A 272 -18.09 -1.44 22.45
N SER A 273 -18.96 -2.07 21.66
CA SER A 273 -19.66 -3.29 22.06
C SER A 273 -18.64 -4.43 21.93
N GLY A 274 -17.87 -4.63 23.00
CA GLY A 274 -16.98 -5.78 23.15
C GLY A 274 -17.76 -7.08 23.15
#